data_AF-A0A2M8ERV8-F1
#
_entry.id   AF-A0A2M8ERV8-F1
#
_cell.length_a   1.000
_cell.length_b   1.000
_cell.length_c   1.000
_cell.angle_alpha   90.00
_cell.angle_beta   90.00
_cell.angle_gamma   90.00
#
_symmetry.space_group_name_H-M   'P 1'
#
loop_
_entity.id
_entity.type
_entity.pdbx_description
1 polymer ?
#
loop_
_entity_poly.entity_id
_entity_poly.type
_entity_poly.pdbx_seq_one_letter_code
_entity_poly.pdbx_strand_id
1 'polypeptide(L)'
;IWDVPKDATAVRLLVGRIPQAIPTVTYTTPITSKELTDLAEGTYYFHVRLRNAEGWGGVSHFRFQIDTEKPTRFEIAEVERKDQTDPRAKFIFDAKDETSGIDHYEIQIDNESSQVWRDDGGHRYETPALGPGSYILIAKAVDKAGNSLANSAEFVIEALEPPTITDYPRELASGEILSIKGKTKYPDIQVNIFLQHEKDEIKSYSVKSDNSGKFTFIAEDRLSSGIYTAWAEVVDERGARSEPSEKVTIAVERPAFLRVGSWVVGFLSVVVPLIALVLLLVYLAWYWWHKFATMRKRVKKEIREAEHALHKAFDLLKETIREQIKMLEKTRNKRELTEEEEKVIKQLKKDLDDAEKFVRKEIEDIEREAK
;
A
#
# COMPACT_ATOMS: atom_id res chain seq x y z
N ILE A 1 58.52 15.37 -19.81
CA ILE A 1 59.41 14.43 -19.08
C ILE A 1 60.02 13.51 -20.12
N TRP A 2 61.27 13.10 -19.99
CA TRP A 2 61.93 12.17 -20.91
C TRP A 2 62.87 11.23 -20.15
N ASP A 3 63.10 10.06 -20.75
CA ASP A 3 63.99 9.06 -20.19
C ASP A 3 65.45 9.45 -20.39
N VAL A 4 66.24 9.28 -19.33
CA VAL A 4 67.68 9.56 -19.34
C VAL A 4 68.41 8.29 -18.91
N PRO A 5 69.32 7.73 -19.74
CA PRO A 5 70.13 6.57 -19.39
C PRO A 5 70.99 6.81 -18.14
N LYS A 6 71.27 5.74 -17.38
CA LYS A 6 72.03 5.82 -16.12
C LYS A 6 73.47 6.29 -16.30
N ASP A 7 74.05 6.09 -17.47
CA ASP A 7 75.41 6.50 -17.83
C ASP A 7 75.49 7.94 -18.38
N ALA A 8 74.36 8.65 -18.47
CA ALA A 8 74.34 10.03 -18.91
C ALA A 8 75.05 10.95 -17.89
N THR A 9 75.93 11.80 -18.39
CA THR A 9 76.72 12.76 -17.62
C THR A 9 76.32 14.21 -17.89
N ALA A 10 75.63 14.50 -19.00
CA ALA A 10 75.07 15.84 -19.27
C ALA A 10 73.90 15.77 -20.27
N VAL A 11 73.07 16.80 -20.29
CA VAL A 11 72.02 16.99 -21.30
C VAL A 11 72.12 18.38 -21.93
N ARG A 12 71.86 18.45 -23.24
CA ARG A 12 71.69 19.68 -24.00
C ARG A 12 70.27 19.79 -24.48
N LEU A 13 69.66 20.94 -24.21
CA LEU A 13 68.28 21.24 -24.59
C LEU A 13 68.23 22.45 -25.52
N LEU A 14 67.21 22.46 -26.37
CA LEU A 14 66.79 23.65 -27.12
C LEU A 14 65.30 23.53 -27.42
N VAL A 15 64.57 24.62 -27.19
CA VAL A 15 63.21 24.78 -27.67
C VAL A 15 63.25 25.89 -28.71
N GLY A 16 62.68 25.65 -29.88
CA GLY A 16 62.65 26.65 -30.94
C GLY A 16 61.71 26.26 -32.07
N ARG A 17 61.72 27.05 -33.15
CA ARG A 17 60.85 26.84 -34.31
C ARG A 17 61.54 26.10 -35.47
N ILE A 18 62.80 25.72 -35.30
CA ILE A 18 63.62 25.08 -36.33
C ILE A 18 63.53 23.55 -36.14
N PRO A 19 63.00 22.78 -37.13
CA PRO A 19 62.74 21.35 -36.97
C PRO A 19 63.97 20.49 -36.64
N GLN A 20 65.14 20.87 -37.15
CA GLN A 20 66.38 20.10 -37.08
C GLN A 20 67.51 20.90 -36.42
N ALA A 21 67.22 21.59 -35.31
CA ALA A 21 68.23 22.37 -34.61
C ALA A 21 69.11 21.51 -33.68
N ILE A 22 70.37 21.95 -33.52
CA ILE A 22 71.32 21.33 -32.59
C ILE A 22 71.20 22.07 -31.25
N PRO A 23 70.93 21.38 -30.13
CA PRO A 23 70.75 22.04 -28.85
C PRO A 23 72.07 22.55 -28.27
N THR A 24 72.03 23.74 -27.66
CA THR A 24 73.21 24.46 -27.16
C THR A 24 73.19 24.68 -25.65
N VAL A 25 72.01 24.76 -25.02
CA VAL A 25 71.88 24.99 -23.57
C VAL A 25 72.28 23.72 -22.83
N THR A 26 73.37 23.78 -22.05
CA THR A 26 73.98 22.60 -21.41
C THR A 26 73.67 22.55 -19.93
N TYR A 27 73.25 21.37 -19.45
CA TYR A 27 73.09 21.04 -18.04
C TYR A 27 74.09 19.94 -17.69
N THR A 28 74.99 20.24 -16.75
CA THR A 28 76.06 19.33 -16.29
C THR A 28 75.56 18.23 -15.37
N THR A 29 74.33 18.34 -14.89
CA THR A 29 73.57 17.26 -14.27
C THR A 29 72.41 16.95 -15.21
N PRO A 30 72.26 15.70 -15.71
CA PRO A 30 71.15 15.35 -16.57
C PRO A 30 69.80 15.58 -15.87
N ILE A 31 68.99 16.46 -16.44
CA ILE A 31 67.60 16.66 -16.04
C ILE A 31 66.68 15.80 -16.91
N THR A 32 65.53 15.41 -16.36
CA THR A 32 64.50 14.56 -17.01
C THR A 32 63.22 15.33 -17.33
N SER A 33 63.12 16.59 -16.91
CA SER A 33 61.97 17.46 -17.12
C SER A 33 62.39 18.91 -17.29
N LYS A 34 61.63 19.66 -18.08
CA LYS A 34 61.77 21.11 -18.23
C LYS A 34 60.39 21.73 -18.36
N GLU A 35 60.10 22.70 -17.52
CA GLU A 35 58.92 23.56 -17.64
C GLU A 35 59.23 24.71 -18.60
N LEU A 36 58.25 25.02 -19.45
CA LEU A 36 58.28 26.09 -20.44
C LEU A 36 57.08 26.98 -20.17
N THR A 37 57.31 28.27 -19.95
CA THR A 37 56.25 29.27 -19.75
C THR A 37 56.27 30.27 -20.91
N ASP A 38 55.16 30.96 -21.12
CA ASP A 38 55.07 32.16 -21.97
C ASP A 38 55.52 31.93 -23.43
N LEU A 39 55.29 30.74 -23.97
CA LEU A 39 55.50 30.48 -25.40
C LEU A 39 54.37 31.13 -26.19
N ALA A 40 54.74 31.97 -27.16
CA ALA A 40 53.80 32.49 -28.14
C ALA A 40 53.25 31.37 -29.02
N GLU A 41 52.11 31.64 -29.67
CA GLU A 41 51.48 30.71 -30.60
C GLU A 41 52.44 30.24 -31.71
N GLY A 42 52.28 28.97 -32.09
CA GLY A 42 52.92 28.39 -33.26
C GLY A 42 53.48 26.98 -33.05
N THR A 43 54.18 26.49 -34.08
CA THR A 43 54.83 25.18 -34.04
C THR A 43 56.23 25.30 -33.44
N TYR A 44 56.50 24.47 -32.45
CA TYR A 44 57.78 24.36 -31.76
C TYR A 44 58.36 22.95 -31.87
N TYR A 45 59.66 22.88 -31.65
CA TYR A 45 60.44 21.66 -31.58
C TYR A 45 61.28 21.70 -30.32
N PHE A 46 61.20 20.63 -29.56
CA PHE A 46 62.06 20.37 -28.42
C PHE A 46 63.17 19.41 -28.84
N HIS A 47 64.40 19.83 -28.64
CA HIS A 47 65.60 19.09 -29.00
C HIS A 47 66.34 18.66 -27.75
N VAL A 48 66.65 17.36 -27.68
CA VAL A 48 67.40 16.77 -26.57
C VAL A 48 68.62 16.07 -27.12
N ARG A 49 69.79 16.33 -26.53
CA ARG A 49 71.03 15.61 -26.81
C ARG A 49 71.66 15.20 -25.49
N LEU A 50 72.06 13.94 -25.36
CA LEU A 50 72.66 13.41 -24.13
C LEU A 50 74.15 13.19 -24.31
N ARG A 51 74.90 13.29 -23.22
CA ARG A 51 76.33 12.99 -23.16
C ARG A 51 76.57 11.85 -22.18
N ASN A 52 77.48 10.94 -22.49
CA ASN A 52 78.04 9.96 -21.55
C ASN A 52 79.58 10.02 -21.57
N ALA A 53 80.25 8.96 -21.12
CA ALA A 53 81.72 8.87 -21.11
C ALA A 53 82.35 8.93 -22.53
N GLU A 54 81.62 8.49 -23.56
CA GLU A 54 82.09 8.45 -24.95
C GLU A 54 81.90 9.80 -25.68
N GLY A 55 81.08 10.69 -25.13
CA GLY A 55 80.82 12.01 -25.69
C GLY A 55 79.34 12.28 -25.91
N TRP A 56 79.03 13.21 -26.82
CA TRP A 56 77.67 13.62 -27.12
C TRP A 56 77.04 12.72 -28.19
N GLY A 57 75.93 12.06 -27.88
CA GLY A 57 75.18 11.21 -28.80
C GLY A 57 74.39 11.98 -29.87
N GLY A 58 73.42 11.31 -30.50
CA GLY A 58 72.50 11.92 -31.46
C GLY A 58 71.53 12.93 -30.84
N VAL A 59 70.84 13.71 -31.68
CA VAL A 59 69.79 14.64 -31.26
C VAL A 59 68.42 14.00 -31.49
N SER A 60 67.59 14.00 -30.45
CA SER A 60 66.17 13.65 -30.53
C SER A 60 65.34 14.91 -30.70
N HIS A 61 64.32 14.83 -31.55
CA HIS A 61 63.46 15.96 -31.91
C HIS A 61 62.01 15.62 -31.58
N PHE A 62 61.31 16.51 -30.88
CA PHE A 62 59.90 16.37 -30.54
C PHE A 62 59.14 17.61 -30.99
N ARG A 63 58.19 17.46 -31.92
CA ARG A 63 57.35 18.56 -32.41
C ARG A 63 56.15 18.73 -31.47
N PHE A 64 55.81 19.98 -31.15
CA PHE A 64 54.59 20.35 -30.45
C PHE A 64 54.05 21.68 -30.98
N GLN A 65 52.79 21.99 -30.67
CA GLN A 65 52.16 23.25 -31.04
C GLN A 65 51.65 23.95 -29.79
N ILE A 66 51.77 25.27 -29.78
CA ILE A 66 51.09 26.14 -28.82
C ILE A 66 49.93 26.76 -29.56
N ASP A 67 48.73 26.48 -29.07
CA ASP A 67 47.47 26.92 -29.64
C ASP A 67 46.57 27.43 -28.52
N THR A 68 46.30 28.72 -28.55
CA THR A 68 45.51 29.45 -27.55
C THR A 68 44.21 29.99 -28.14
N GLU A 69 43.99 29.78 -29.44
CA GLU A 69 42.80 30.26 -30.12
C GLU A 69 41.71 29.19 -30.05
N LYS A 70 40.46 29.64 -29.89
CA LYS A 70 39.29 28.77 -29.99
C LYS A 70 38.94 28.51 -31.46
N PRO A 71 38.12 27.48 -31.75
CA PRO A 71 37.58 27.28 -33.08
C PRO A 71 36.97 28.57 -33.65
N THR A 72 37.25 28.83 -34.93
CA THR A 72 36.89 30.09 -35.61
C THR A 72 35.42 30.14 -36.03
N ARG A 73 34.82 28.96 -36.25
CA ARG A 73 33.40 28.82 -36.59
C ARG A 73 32.84 27.54 -35.99
N PHE A 74 31.59 27.59 -35.55
CA PHE A 74 30.82 26.39 -35.22
C PHE A 74 29.34 26.65 -35.48
N GLU A 75 28.78 25.97 -36.48
CA GLU A 75 27.35 26.01 -36.81
C GLU A 75 26.69 24.67 -36.55
N ILE A 76 25.44 24.72 -36.12
CA ILE A 76 24.58 23.56 -35.88
C ILE A 76 23.34 23.73 -36.74
N ALA A 77 23.06 22.75 -37.59
CA ALA A 77 21.86 22.74 -38.42
C ALA A 77 21.09 21.43 -38.22
N GLU A 78 19.80 21.53 -37.89
CA GLU A 78 18.93 20.36 -37.88
C GLU A 78 18.76 19.82 -39.31
N VAL A 79 18.84 18.50 -39.46
CA VAL A 79 18.49 17.81 -40.70
C VAL A 79 16.98 17.73 -40.78
N GLU A 80 16.40 18.36 -41.81
CA GLU A 80 14.95 18.38 -42.01
C GLU A 80 14.35 16.97 -41.98
N ARG A 81 13.34 16.80 -41.12
CA ARG A 81 12.61 15.54 -40.93
C ARG A 81 11.30 15.57 -41.71
N LYS A 82 11.01 14.47 -42.42
CA LYS A 82 9.71 14.27 -43.09
C LYS A 82 8.58 13.99 -42.10
N ASP A 83 8.93 13.42 -40.94
CA ASP A 83 8.01 13.07 -39.86
C ASP A 83 8.55 13.67 -38.56
N GLN A 84 7.83 14.64 -38.02
CA GLN A 84 8.20 15.35 -36.80
C GLN A 84 7.96 14.52 -35.54
N THR A 85 7.27 13.38 -35.64
CA THR A 85 7.09 12.42 -34.54
C THR A 85 8.28 11.49 -34.35
N ASP A 86 9.28 11.53 -35.25
CA ASP A 86 10.51 10.77 -35.05
C ASP A 86 11.20 11.25 -33.76
N PRO A 87 11.37 10.38 -32.75
CA PRO A 87 11.89 10.76 -31.44
C PRO A 87 13.39 11.06 -31.46
N ARG A 88 14.08 10.85 -32.61
CA ARG A 88 15.51 11.11 -32.77
C ARG A 88 15.74 12.20 -33.79
N ALA A 89 16.18 13.36 -33.34
CA ALA A 89 16.58 14.45 -34.20
C ALA A 89 18.03 14.27 -34.67
N LYS A 90 18.34 14.75 -35.87
CA LYS A 90 19.68 14.67 -36.47
C LYS A 90 20.20 16.07 -36.76
N PHE A 91 21.47 16.29 -36.50
CA PHE A 91 22.12 17.58 -36.66
C PHE A 91 23.41 17.45 -37.44
N ILE A 92 23.69 18.44 -38.29
CA ILE A 92 24.97 18.61 -38.95
C ILE A 92 25.78 19.62 -38.14
N PHE A 93 26.97 19.22 -37.73
CA PHE A 93 27.92 20.07 -37.02
C PHE A 93 29.01 20.53 -37.99
N ASP A 94 29.11 21.83 -38.18
CA ASP A 94 30.09 22.45 -39.07
C ASP A 94 31.01 23.36 -38.26
N ALA A 95 32.09 22.77 -37.76
CA ALA A 95 33.11 23.45 -36.99
C ALA A 95 34.40 23.61 -37.80
N LYS A 96 35.03 24.77 -37.66
CA LYS A 96 36.32 25.07 -38.28
C LYS A 96 37.29 25.58 -37.23
N ASP A 97 38.50 25.06 -37.30
CA ASP A 97 39.63 25.50 -36.50
C ASP A 97 40.86 25.63 -37.43
N GLU A 98 41.65 26.68 -37.25
CA GLU A 98 42.77 27.01 -38.15
C GLU A 98 44.10 26.39 -37.68
N THR A 99 44.17 25.93 -36.44
CA THR A 99 45.43 25.58 -35.75
C THR A 99 45.52 24.08 -35.49
N SER A 100 44.85 23.58 -34.46
CA SER A 100 44.99 22.20 -33.97
C SER A 100 43.90 21.23 -34.48
N GLY A 101 42.83 21.78 -35.04
CA GLY A 101 41.65 21.05 -35.49
C GLY A 101 40.74 20.67 -34.32
N ILE A 102 39.50 20.29 -34.65
CA ILE A 102 38.53 19.82 -33.66
C ILE A 102 38.91 18.43 -33.13
N ASP A 103 38.86 18.25 -31.81
CA ASP A 103 39.08 16.95 -31.15
C ASP A 103 37.77 16.21 -30.88
N HIS A 104 36.79 16.92 -30.30
CA HIS A 104 35.48 16.38 -29.95
C HIS A 104 34.46 17.49 -29.74
N TYR A 105 33.23 17.09 -29.50
CA TYR A 105 32.14 17.98 -29.09
C TYR A 105 31.63 17.59 -27.71
N GLU A 106 31.31 18.58 -26.89
CA GLU A 106 30.53 18.38 -25.66
C GLU A 106 29.08 18.77 -25.98
N ILE A 107 28.15 17.84 -25.82
CA ILE A 107 26.75 18.00 -26.20
C ILE A 107 25.86 17.92 -24.98
N GLN A 108 24.92 18.85 -24.88
CA GLN A 108 23.92 18.91 -23.84
C GLN A 108 22.55 19.17 -24.48
N ILE A 109 21.53 18.43 -24.04
CA ILE A 109 20.14 18.66 -24.44
C ILE A 109 19.44 19.25 -23.21
N ASP A 110 18.87 20.45 -23.35
CA ASP A 110 18.31 21.26 -22.27
C ASP A 110 19.29 21.41 -21.08
N ASN A 111 18.89 20.95 -19.89
CA ASN A 111 19.67 21.01 -18.65
C ASN A 111 20.20 19.63 -18.22
N GLU A 112 20.25 18.66 -19.14
CA GLU A 112 20.82 17.34 -18.86
C GLU A 112 22.35 17.38 -18.74
N SER A 113 22.94 16.28 -18.29
CA SER A 113 24.39 16.13 -18.22
C SER A 113 25.02 16.20 -19.60
N SER A 114 26.09 16.98 -19.74
CA SER A 114 26.89 17.02 -20.97
C SER A 114 27.52 15.66 -21.28
N GLN A 115 27.49 15.27 -22.54
CA GLN A 115 28.11 14.06 -23.08
C GLN A 115 29.19 14.41 -24.11
N VAL A 116 30.27 13.64 -24.12
CA VAL A 116 31.32 13.78 -25.13
C VAL A 116 30.94 12.98 -26.37
N TRP A 117 30.83 13.68 -27.51
CA TRP A 117 30.63 13.08 -28.82
C TRP A 117 31.89 13.26 -29.67
N ARG A 118 32.39 12.16 -30.23
CA ARG A 118 33.50 12.16 -31.17
C ARG A 118 32.96 11.88 -32.55
N ASP A 119 33.20 12.83 -33.45
CA ASP A 119 32.79 12.74 -34.84
C ASP A 119 33.54 11.61 -35.56
N ASP A 120 32.79 10.80 -36.30
CA ASP A 120 33.32 9.70 -37.12
C ASP A 120 33.77 10.18 -38.52
N GLY A 121 33.68 11.49 -38.77
CA GLY A 121 33.94 12.14 -40.05
C GLY A 121 32.67 12.35 -40.87
N GLY A 122 31.51 11.89 -40.39
CA GLY A 122 30.21 12.12 -40.99
C GLY A 122 29.60 13.48 -40.63
N HIS A 123 30.13 14.18 -39.62
CA HIS A 123 29.67 15.47 -39.12
C HIS A 123 28.19 15.46 -38.69
N ARG A 124 27.65 14.27 -38.38
CA ARG A 124 26.23 14.04 -38.11
C ARG A 124 26.04 13.48 -36.71
N TYR A 125 25.41 14.29 -35.87
CA TYR A 125 24.99 13.90 -34.54
C TYR A 125 23.51 13.46 -34.56
N GLU A 126 23.17 12.41 -33.81
CA GLU A 126 21.80 11.93 -33.61
C GLU A 126 21.49 11.93 -32.11
N THR A 127 20.34 12.49 -31.73
CA THR A 127 19.92 12.51 -30.33
C THR A 127 19.52 11.10 -29.87
N PRO A 128 19.54 10.82 -28.55
CA PRO A 128 18.76 9.71 -28.02
C PRO A 128 17.27 9.86 -28.36
N ALA A 129 16.49 8.80 -28.14
CA ALA A 129 15.03 8.90 -28.28
C ALA A 129 14.46 9.80 -27.19
N LEU A 130 13.86 10.91 -27.60
CA LEU A 130 13.25 11.90 -26.71
C LEU A 130 11.72 11.72 -26.68
N GLY A 131 11.10 12.25 -25.63
CA GLY A 131 9.64 12.38 -25.60
C GLY A 131 9.16 13.52 -26.50
N PRO A 132 7.85 13.69 -26.66
CA PRO A 132 7.29 14.88 -27.28
C PRO A 132 7.65 16.13 -26.49
N GLY A 133 7.97 17.21 -27.19
CA GLY A 133 8.34 18.48 -26.56
C GLY A 133 9.24 19.35 -27.41
N SER A 134 9.52 20.55 -26.89
CA SER A 134 10.51 21.48 -27.42
C SER A 134 11.82 21.34 -26.65
N TYR A 135 12.93 21.33 -27.38
CA TYR A 135 14.25 21.05 -26.85
C TYR A 135 15.27 22.06 -27.39
N ILE A 136 16.33 22.29 -26.62
CA ILE A 136 17.51 23.06 -27.02
C ILE A 136 18.72 22.14 -27.01
N LEU A 137 19.33 21.93 -28.17
CA LEU A 137 20.63 21.28 -28.30
C LEU A 137 21.71 22.34 -28.10
N ILE A 138 22.49 22.24 -27.03
CA ILE A 138 23.69 23.05 -26.80
C ILE A 138 24.88 22.16 -27.11
N ALA A 139 25.76 22.59 -28.01
CA ALA A 139 27.00 21.89 -28.27
C ALA A 139 28.19 22.83 -28.16
N LYS A 140 29.34 22.25 -27.86
CA LYS A 140 30.61 22.93 -27.76
C LYS A 140 31.64 22.18 -28.58
N ALA A 141 32.17 22.81 -29.62
CA ALA A 141 33.32 22.27 -30.35
C ALA A 141 34.58 22.53 -29.54
N VAL A 142 35.35 21.48 -29.24
CA VAL A 142 36.60 21.54 -28.48
C VAL A 142 37.75 21.12 -29.40
N ASP A 143 38.77 21.97 -29.50
CA ASP A 143 39.97 21.67 -30.28
C ASP A 143 40.96 20.76 -29.53
N LYS A 144 42.06 20.38 -30.19
CA LYS A 144 43.07 19.49 -29.57
C LYS A 144 43.94 20.17 -28.52
N ALA A 145 43.89 21.50 -28.42
CA ALA A 145 44.55 22.27 -27.38
C ALA A 145 43.64 22.53 -26.16
N GLY A 146 42.35 22.20 -26.27
CA GLY A 146 41.34 22.36 -25.22
C GLY A 146 40.60 23.70 -25.26
N ASN A 147 40.83 24.55 -26.26
CA ASN A 147 40.01 25.74 -26.46
C ASN A 147 38.69 25.33 -27.13
N SER A 148 37.68 26.20 -27.02
CA SER A 148 36.33 25.79 -27.37
C SER A 148 35.38 26.92 -27.75
N LEU A 149 34.41 26.59 -28.61
CA LEU A 149 33.34 27.48 -29.06
C LEU A 149 31.99 26.76 -28.94
N ALA A 150 31.01 27.42 -28.32
CA ALA A 150 29.67 26.88 -28.14
C ALA A 150 28.67 27.50 -29.10
N ASN A 151 27.69 26.69 -29.52
CA ASN A 151 26.51 27.14 -30.27
C ASN A 151 25.30 26.28 -29.87
N SER A 152 24.10 26.67 -30.27
CA SER A 152 22.85 25.96 -29.94
C SER A 152 21.86 25.94 -31.09
N ALA A 153 21.00 24.91 -31.11
CA ALA A 153 19.87 24.81 -32.03
C ALA A 153 18.60 24.39 -31.26
N GLU A 154 17.48 25.05 -31.55
CA GLU A 154 16.17 24.68 -31.04
C GLU A 154 15.51 23.68 -31.99
N PHE A 155 14.80 22.69 -31.45
CA PHE A 155 14.05 21.70 -32.23
C PHE A 155 12.83 21.18 -31.47
N VAL A 156 11.93 20.51 -32.18
CA VAL A 156 10.67 19.99 -31.62
C VAL A 156 10.48 18.53 -31.98
N ILE A 157 10.05 17.71 -31.03
CA ILE A 157 9.54 16.37 -31.26
C ILE A 157 8.02 16.43 -31.10
N GLU A 158 7.28 16.15 -32.17
CA GLU A 158 5.82 16.12 -32.11
C GLU A 158 5.32 14.82 -31.46
N ALA A 159 4.20 14.93 -30.75
CA ALA A 159 3.54 13.77 -30.17
C ALA A 159 2.78 12.97 -31.23
N LEU A 160 2.75 11.65 -31.08
CA LEU A 160 1.73 10.82 -31.75
C LEU A 160 0.32 11.23 -31.27
N GLU A 161 -0.69 10.92 -32.08
CA GLU A 161 -2.08 11.15 -31.70
C GLU A 161 -2.46 10.27 -30.49
N PRO A 162 -2.97 10.85 -29.38
CA PRO A 162 -3.26 10.10 -28.16
C PRO A 162 -4.38 9.07 -28.37
N PRO A 163 -4.33 7.93 -27.68
CA PRO A 163 -5.44 6.98 -27.69
C PRO A 163 -6.65 7.56 -26.94
N THR A 164 -7.84 7.08 -27.28
CA THR A 164 -9.09 7.40 -26.56
C THR A 164 -9.59 6.17 -25.83
N ILE A 165 -9.82 6.28 -24.52
CA ILE A 165 -10.50 5.25 -23.73
C ILE A 165 -12.01 5.36 -24.01
N THR A 166 -12.62 4.28 -24.49
CA THR A 166 -14.02 4.28 -24.96
C THR A 166 -14.98 3.55 -24.04
N ASP A 167 -14.51 2.55 -23.30
CA ASP A 167 -15.36 1.71 -22.44
C ASP A 167 -14.56 1.23 -21.22
N TYR A 168 -15.11 1.47 -20.03
CA TYR A 168 -14.51 1.10 -18.74
C TYR A 168 -15.59 1.10 -17.65
N PRO A 169 -15.47 0.24 -16.61
CA PRO A 169 -16.38 0.26 -15.47
C PRO A 169 -16.11 1.50 -14.60
N ARG A 170 -17.14 2.29 -14.28
CA ARG A 170 -17.00 3.41 -13.33
C ARG A 170 -16.94 2.94 -11.88
N GLU A 171 -17.61 1.83 -11.60
CA GLU A 171 -17.66 1.16 -10.31
C GLU A 171 -17.34 -0.33 -10.52
N LEU A 172 -16.55 -0.90 -9.62
CA LEU A 172 -16.10 -2.30 -9.68
C LEU A 172 -16.19 -2.91 -8.28
N ALA A 173 -16.78 -4.09 -8.13
CA ALA A 173 -16.74 -4.77 -6.83
C ALA A 173 -15.33 -5.36 -6.60
N SER A 174 -14.85 -5.32 -5.36
CA SER A 174 -13.54 -5.87 -5.03
C SER A 174 -13.48 -7.37 -5.36
N GLY A 175 -12.53 -7.72 -6.23
CA GLY A 175 -12.35 -9.07 -6.77
C GLY A 175 -12.91 -9.28 -8.19
N GLU A 176 -13.65 -8.32 -8.74
CA GLU A 176 -13.96 -8.29 -10.17
C GLU A 176 -12.74 -7.87 -11.00
N ILE A 177 -12.75 -8.27 -12.27
CA ILE A 177 -11.64 -8.03 -13.20
C ILE A 177 -11.87 -6.68 -13.88
N LEU A 178 -10.90 -5.77 -13.77
CA LEU A 178 -10.93 -4.51 -14.51
C LEU A 178 -10.66 -4.77 -15.99
N SER A 179 -11.56 -4.32 -16.86
CA SER A 179 -11.34 -4.26 -18.31
C SER A 179 -11.50 -2.83 -18.81
N ILE A 180 -10.49 -2.35 -19.55
CA ILE A 180 -10.50 -1.03 -20.20
C ILE A 180 -10.36 -1.25 -21.69
N LYS A 181 -11.26 -0.67 -22.48
CA LYS A 181 -11.17 -0.67 -23.95
C LYS A 181 -10.99 0.73 -24.46
N GLY A 182 -10.28 0.83 -25.57
CA GLY A 182 -10.10 2.09 -26.26
C GLY A 182 -9.77 1.91 -27.73
N LYS A 183 -9.50 3.04 -28.37
CA LYS A 183 -9.12 3.12 -29.77
C LYS A 183 -7.98 4.12 -29.94
N THR A 184 -7.09 3.81 -30.87
CA THR A 184 -6.07 4.70 -31.40
C THR A 184 -6.19 4.74 -32.93
N LYS A 185 -5.56 5.72 -33.56
CA LYS A 185 -5.49 5.84 -35.02
C LYS A 185 -4.54 4.82 -35.65
N TYR A 186 -3.55 4.36 -34.89
CA TYR A 186 -2.48 3.52 -35.38
C TYR A 186 -2.84 2.03 -35.20
N PRO A 187 -2.79 1.21 -36.26
CA PRO A 187 -2.98 -0.23 -36.14
C PRO A 187 -1.71 -0.90 -35.60
N ASP A 188 -1.86 -2.03 -34.91
CA ASP A 188 -0.74 -2.86 -34.43
C ASP A 188 0.31 -2.10 -33.59
N ILE A 189 -0.06 -0.97 -33.00
CA ILE A 189 0.82 -0.16 -32.13
C ILE A 189 0.77 -0.64 -30.68
N GLN A 190 1.86 -0.43 -29.94
CA GLN A 190 1.88 -0.63 -28.50
C GLN A 190 1.11 0.50 -27.80
N VAL A 191 0.25 0.11 -26.84
CA VAL A 191 -0.49 1.02 -25.97
C VAL A 191 -0.06 0.72 -24.54
N ASN A 192 0.50 1.71 -23.85
CA ASN A 192 0.78 1.60 -22.43
C ASN A 192 -0.41 2.18 -21.65
N ILE A 193 -1.00 1.37 -20.78
CA ILE A 193 -2.06 1.75 -19.85
C ILE A 193 -1.43 1.96 -18.50
N PHE A 194 -1.64 3.16 -17.95
CA PHE A 194 -1.23 3.51 -16.61
C PHE A 194 -2.42 3.40 -15.66
N LEU A 195 -2.18 2.84 -14.49
CA LEU A 195 -3.17 2.68 -13.44
C LEU A 195 -2.57 3.14 -12.11
N GLN A 196 -3.18 4.16 -11.51
CA GLN A 196 -2.77 4.71 -10.23
C GLN A 196 -3.86 4.49 -9.20
N HIS A 197 -3.53 3.87 -8.07
CA HIS A 197 -4.42 3.76 -6.92
C HIS A 197 -4.21 4.96 -5.99
N GLU A 198 -5.18 5.86 -5.92
CA GLU A 198 -5.10 7.10 -5.12
C GLU A 198 -3.80 7.89 -5.31
N LYS A 199 -2.87 7.82 -4.33
CA LYS A 199 -1.55 8.48 -4.35
C LYS A 199 -0.39 7.49 -4.39
N ASP A 200 -0.68 6.22 -4.63
CA ASP A 200 0.33 5.18 -4.76
C ASP A 200 1.14 5.35 -6.06
N GLU A 201 2.15 4.51 -6.21
CA GLU A 201 2.96 4.42 -7.43
C GLU A 201 2.09 4.06 -8.64
N ILE A 202 2.44 4.63 -9.79
CA ILE A 202 1.76 4.39 -11.05
C ILE A 202 2.22 3.04 -11.60
N LYS A 203 1.29 2.11 -11.78
CA LYS A 203 1.54 0.85 -12.49
C LYS A 203 1.36 1.05 -13.99
N SER A 204 2.24 0.48 -14.79
CA SER A 204 2.17 0.53 -16.26
C SER A 204 2.01 -0.87 -16.84
N TYR A 205 1.11 -1.00 -17.81
CA TYR A 205 0.77 -2.24 -18.49
C TYR A 205 0.79 -2.02 -19.99
N SER A 206 1.46 -2.90 -20.74
CA SER A 206 1.55 -2.77 -22.20
C SER A 206 0.62 -3.77 -22.88
N VAL A 207 -0.19 -3.28 -23.82
CA VAL A 207 -1.00 -4.10 -24.73
C VAL A 207 -0.75 -3.68 -26.18
N LYS A 208 -1.15 -4.51 -27.13
CA LYS A 208 -1.09 -4.17 -28.55
C LYS A 208 -2.49 -3.86 -29.07
N SER A 209 -2.60 -2.83 -29.90
CA SER A 209 -3.84 -2.56 -30.65
C SER A 209 -4.00 -3.54 -31.81
N ASP A 210 -5.24 -3.75 -32.25
CA ASP A 210 -5.57 -4.56 -33.43
C ASP A 210 -5.39 -3.77 -34.74
N ASN A 211 -5.70 -4.43 -35.86
CA ASN A 211 -5.61 -3.83 -37.20
C ASN A 211 -6.57 -2.64 -37.43
N SER A 212 -7.52 -2.41 -36.52
CA SER A 212 -8.46 -1.29 -36.54
C SER A 212 -8.11 -0.21 -35.51
N GLY A 213 -6.98 -0.39 -34.81
CA GLY A 213 -6.50 0.48 -33.75
C GLY A 213 -7.26 0.30 -32.43
N LYS A 214 -8.08 -0.73 -32.25
CA LYS A 214 -8.76 -0.99 -30.97
C LYS A 214 -7.85 -1.78 -30.05
N PHE A 215 -7.94 -1.50 -28.75
CA PHE A 215 -7.21 -2.24 -27.73
C PHE A 215 -8.13 -2.60 -26.57
N THR A 216 -7.80 -3.70 -25.89
CA THR A 216 -8.46 -4.14 -24.66
C THR A 216 -7.40 -4.50 -23.65
N PHE A 217 -7.42 -3.82 -22.52
CA PHE A 217 -6.65 -4.14 -21.33
C PHE A 217 -7.53 -4.90 -20.34
N ILE A 218 -6.96 -5.94 -19.72
CA ILE A 218 -7.59 -6.73 -18.67
C ILE A 218 -6.57 -6.82 -17.54
N ALA A 219 -6.91 -6.30 -16.36
CA ALA A 219 -6.02 -6.37 -15.20
C ALA A 219 -5.95 -7.81 -14.67
N GLU A 220 -4.74 -8.35 -14.55
CA GLU A 220 -4.53 -9.69 -13.98
C GLU A 220 -4.75 -9.71 -12.46
N ASP A 221 -4.35 -8.64 -11.79
CA ASP A 221 -4.48 -8.49 -10.34
C ASP A 221 -5.89 -8.05 -9.94
N ARG A 222 -6.38 -8.63 -8.84
CA ARG A 222 -7.61 -8.15 -8.19
C ARG A 222 -7.33 -6.83 -7.48
N LEU A 223 -8.00 -5.78 -7.93
CA LEU A 223 -7.85 -4.45 -7.36
C LEU A 223 -8.38 -4.40 -5.92
N SER A 224 -7.61 -3.78 -5.03
CA SER A 224 -8.06 -3.44 -3.68
C SER A 224 -9.11 -2.33 -3.72
N SER A 225 -9.93 -2.21 -2.66
CA SER A 225 -10.93 -1.14 -2.60
C SER A 225 -10.28 0.24 -2.55
N GLY A 226 -10.77 1.18 -3.35
CA GLY A 226 -10.25 2.55 -3.43
C GLY A 226 -10.55 3.21 -4.78
N ILE A 227 -9.99 4.39 -5.00
CA ILE A 227 -10.15 5.15 -6.25
C ILE A 227 -8.94 4.91 -7.14
N TYR A 228 -9.19 4.46 -8.37
CA TYR A 228 -8.18 4.29 -9.39
C TYR A 228 -8.32 5.33 -10.47
N THR A 229 -7.19 5.89 -10.91
CA THR A 229 -7.10 6.76 -12.09
C THR A 229 -6.34 6.01 -13.17
N ALA A 230 -6.93 5.91 -14.36
CA ALA A 230 -6.31 5.26 -15.51
C ALA A 230 -6.19 6.22 -16.70
N TRP A 231 -5.13 6.06 -17.48
CA TRP A 231 -4.93 6.74 -18.76
C TRP A 231 -4.04 5.89 -19.66
N ALA A 232 -3.94 6.24 -20.94
CA ALA A 232 -3.16 5.48 -21.90
C ALA A 232 -2.28 6.39 -22.75
N GLU A 233 -1.16 5.86 -23.23
CA GLU A 233 -0.32 6.46 -24.28
C GLU A 233 -0.04 5.41 -25.34
N VAL A 234 0.26 5.84 -26.57
CA VAL A 234 0.79 4.93 -27.61
C VAL A 234 2.28 5.13 -27.79
N VAL A 235 2.97 4.02 -28.12
CA VAL A 235 4.40 4.01 -28.41
C VAL A 235 4.64 3.24 -29.71
N ASP A 236 5.34 3.84 -30.66
CA ASP A 236 5.71 3.15 -31.91
C ASP A 236 7.02 2.37 -31.79
N GLU A 237 7.39 1.63 -32.84
CA GLU A 237 8.62 0.82 -32.88
C GLU A 237 9.91 1.65 -32.79
N ARG A 238 9.85 2.94 -33.14
CA ARG A 238 11.00 3.87 -33.04
C ARG A 238 11.15 4.41 -31.61
N GLY A 239 10.11 4.30 -30.77
CA GLY A 239 10.01 4.88 -29.44
C GLY A 239 9.33 6.24 -29.42
N ALA A 240 8.68 6.67 -30.51
CA ALA A 240 7.84 7.86 -30.53
C ALA A 240 6.64 7.65 -29.61
N ARG A 241 6.24 8.68 -28.86
CA ARG A 241 5.15 8.59 -27.87
C ARG A 241 4.05 9.58 -28.18
N SER A 242 2.82 9.27 -27.79
CA SER A 242 1.75 10.25 -27.74
C SER A 242 1.77 11.04 -26.44
N GLU A 243 1.00 12.12 -26.41
CA GLU A 243 0.52 12.67 -25.15
C GLU A 243 -0.35 11.63 -24.41
N PRO A 244 -0.50 11.73 -23.08
CA PRO A 244 -1.46 10.92 -22.34
C PRO A 244 -2.90 11.15 -22.81
N SER A 245 -3.70 10.10 -22.82
CA SER A 245 -5.15 10.19 -23.00
C SER A 245 -5.81 10.98 -21.86
N GLU A 246 -7.07 11.35 -22.06
CA GLU A 246 -7.91 11.79 -20.94
C GLU A 246 -7.89 10.73 -19.82
N LYS A 247 -7.79 11.22 -18.57
CA LYS A 247 -7.78 10.37 -17.38
C LYS A 247 -9.20 9.95 -17.05
N VAL A 248 -9.37 8.66 -16.75
CA VAL A 248 -10.64 8.07 -16.30
C VAL A 248 -10.53 7.61 -14.85
N THR A 249 -11.62 7.70 -14.11
CA THR A 249 -11.67 7.31 -12.68
C THR A 249 -12.58 6.11 -12.48
N ILE A 250 -12.12 5.16 -11.67
CA ILE A 250 -12.78 3.89 -11.38
C ILE A 250 -12.84 3.73 -9.86
N ALA A 251 -14.03 3.56 -9.30
CA ALA A 251 -14.21 3.31 -7.87
C ALA A 251 -14.32 1.80 -7.61
N VAL A 252 -13.44 1.25 -6.78
CA VAL A 252 -13.48 -0.16 -6.38
C VAL A 252 -14.12 -0.29 -5.00
N GLU A 253 -15.34 -0.82 -4.95
CA GLU A 253 -16.09 -0.96 -3.69
C GLU A 253 -15.71 -2.25 -2.95
N ARG A 254 -15.87 -2.24 -1.61
CA ARG A 254 -15.70 -3.45 -0.81
C ARG A 254 -16.83 -4.45 -1.10
N PRO A 255 -16.55 -5.77 -1.07
CA PRO A 255 -17.58 -6.77 -1.34
C PRO A 255 -18.73 -6.67 -0.33
N ALA A 256 -19.96 -6.68 -0.83
CA ALA A 256 -21.15 -6.56 0.02
C ALA A 256 -21.25 -7.66 1.10
N PHE A 257 -20.69 -8.86 0.88
CA PHE A 257 -20.73 -9.95 1.86
C PHE A 257 -19.96 -9.65 3.15
N LEU A 258 -18.92 -8.81 3.11
CA LEU A 258 -18.21 -8.37 4.33
C LEU A 258 -19.08 -7.43 5.19
N ARG A 259 -20.01 -6.68 4.58
CA ARG A 259 -21.04 -5.92 5.33
C ARG A 259 -22.05 -6.87 6.00
N VAL A 260 -22.38 -8.00 5.38
CA VAL A 260 -23.33 -8.98 5.93
C VAL A 260 -22.72 -9.77 7.10
N GLY A 261 -21.43 -10.13 7.01
CA GLY A 261 -20.73 -10.86 8.07
C GLY A 261 -20.73 -10.14 9.42
N SER A 262 -20.57 -8.80 9.44
CA SER A 262 -20.62 -8.04 10.69
C SER A 262 -22.01 -8.06 11.34
N TRP A 263 -23.08 -8.09 10.52
CA TRP A 263 -24.45 -8.14 11.01
C TRP A 263 -24.78 -9.50 11.63
N VAL A 264 -24.32 -10.60 11.01
CA VAL A 264 -24.52 -11.97 11.51
C VAL A 264 -23.76 -12.22 12.82
N VAL A 265 -22.53 -11.71 12.95
CA VAL A 265 -21.75 -11.85 14.21
C VAL A 265 -22.44 -11.13 15.38
N GLY A 266 -22.92 -9.90 15.16
CA GLY A 266 -23.67 -9.18 16.19
C GLY A 266 -24.96 -9.89 16.57
N PHE A 267 -25.75 -10.34 15.58
CA PHE A 267 -26.99 -11.08 15.82
C PHE A 267 -26.76 -12.38 16.59
N LEU A 268 -25.78 -13.20 16.17
CA LEU A 268 -25.46 -14.46 16.85
C LEU A 268 -24.89 -14.25 18.26
N SER A 269 -24.08 -13.20 18.48
CA SER A 269 -23.52 -12.90 19.80
C SER A 269 -24.56 -12.56 20.87
N VAL A 270 -25.73 -12.05 20.46
CA VAL A 270 -26.84 -11.72 21.37
C VAL A 270 -27.80 -12.90 21.48
N VAL A 271 -28.13 -13.52 20.34
CA VAL A 271 -29.16 -14.57 20.28
C VAL A 271 -28.71 -15.86 20.95
N VAL A 272 -27.46 -16.30 20.79
CA VAL A 272 -26.96 -17.54 21.40
C VAL A 272 -26.99 -17.48 22.94
N PRO A 273 -26.44 -16.47 23.62
CA PRO A 273 -26.54 -16.38 25.08
C PRO A 273 -27.98 -16.15 25.56
N LEU A 274 -28.83 -15.46 24.78
CA LEU A 274 -30.24 -15.29 25.12
C LEU A 274 -30.99 -16.64 25.11
N ILE A 275 -30.76 -17.48 24.09
CA ILE A 275 -31.34 -18.83 24.03
C ILE A 275 -30.83 -19.69 25.19
N ALA A 276 -29.53 -19.63 25.50
CA ALA A 276 -28.96 -20.35 26.64
C ALA A 276 -29.58 -19.90 27.98
N LEU A 277 -29.82 -18.58 28.15
CA LEU A 277 -30.48 -18.03 29.34
C LEU A 277 -31.93 -18.54 29.47
N VAL A 278 -32.68 -18.55 28.37
CA VAL A 278 -34.07 -19.04 28.35
C VAL A 278 -34.11 -20.53 28.70
N LEU A 279 -33.24 -21.35 28.11
CA LEU A 279 -33.15 -22.78 28.44
C LEU A 279 -32.77 -23.01 29.91
N LEU A 280 -31.87 -22.20 30.46
CA LEU A 280 -31.49 -22.25 31.87
C LEU A 280 -32.67 -21.89 32.79
N LEU A 281 -33.46 -20.87 32.45
CA LEU A 281 -34.66 -20.50 33.20
C LEU A 281 -35.73 -21.60 33.16
N VAL A 282 -35.96 -22.22 32.00
CA VAL A 282 -36.89 -23.35 31.86
C VAL A 282 -36.43 -24.53 32.72
N TYR A 283 -35.13 -24.84 32.69
CA TYR A 283 -34.56 -25.89 33.52
C TYR A 283 -34.74 -25.61 35.02
N LEU A 284 -34.47 -24.38 35.47
CA LEU A 284 -34.66 -23.97 36.86
C LEU A 284 -36.12 -24.05 37.30
N ALA A 285 -37.06 -23.61 36.45
CA ALA A 285 -38.49 -23.67 36.72
C ALA A 285 -38.97 -25.13 36.84
N TRP A 286 -38.53 -26.01 35.94
CA TRP A 286 -38.82 -27.44 36.00
C TRP A 286 -38.27 -28.08 37.28
N TYR A 287 -37.01 -27.78 37.62
CA TYR A 287 -36.36 -28.28 38.84
C TYR A 287 -37.10 -27.82 40.11
N TRP A 288 -37.49 -26.54 40.16
CA TRP A 288 -38.26 -25.99 41.27
C TRP A 288 -39.63 -26.65 41.41
N TRP A 289 -40.36 -26.82 40.32
CA TRP A 289 -41.67 -27.47 40.31
C TRP A 289 -41.58 -28.89 40.86
N HIS A 290 -40.59 -29.67 40.41
CA HIS A 290 -40.39 -31.04 40.87
C HIS A 290 -40.04 -31.11 42.37
N LYS A 291 -39.19 -30.19 42.84
CA LYS A 291 -38.84 -30.09 44.28
C LYS A 291 -40.03 -29.66 45.14
N PHE A 292 -40.84 -28.70 44.68
CA PHE A 292 -42.05 -28.27 45.40
C PHE A 292 -43.12 -29.36 45.44
N ALA A 293 -43.32 -30.09 44.34
CA ALA A 293 -44.28 -31.18 44.26
C ALA A 293 -43.95 -32.31 45.26
N THR A 294 -42.67 -32.61 45.46
CA THR A 294 -42.23 -33.61 46.44
C THR A 294 -42.37 -33.14 47.89
N MET A 295 -42.13 -31.85 48.18
CA MET A 295 -42.37 -31.27 49.51
C MET A 295 -43.86 -31.23 49.88
N ARG A 296 -44.75 -30.83 48.95
CA ARG A 296 -46.21 -30.85 49.17
C ARG A 296 -46.73 -32.23 49.57
N LYS A 297 -46.17 -33.31 49.01
CA LYS A 297 -46.57 -34.69 49.35
C LYS A 297 -46.23 -35.09 50.80
N ARG A 298 -45.12 -34.60 51.37
CA ARG A 298 -44.78 -34.88 52.78
C ARG A 298 -45.69 -34.11 53.73
N VAL A 299 -45.88 -32.81 53.47
CA VAL A 299 -46.71 -31.94 54.32
C VAL A 299 -48.16 -32.43 54.36
N LYS A 300 -48.72 -32.87 53.22
CA LYS A 300 -50.09 -33.41 53.18
C LYS A 300 -50.25 -34.74 53.94
N LYS A 301 -49.17 -35.52 54.08
CA LYS A 301 -49.19 -36.75 54.88
C LYS A 301 -49.18 -36.45 56.37
N GLU A 302 -48.33 -35.51 56.81
CA GLU A 302 -48.23 -35.12 58.23
C GLU A 302 -49.49 -34.39 58.72
N ILE A 303 -50.12 -33.55 57.90
CA ILE A 303 -51.40 -32.89 58.24
C ILE A 303 -52.51 -33.93 58.48
N ARG A 304 -52.56 -34.97 57.64
CA ARG A 304 -53.61 -36.00 57.72
C ARG A 304 -53.43 -36.96 58.91
N GLU A 305 -52.19 -37.20 59.32
CA GLU A 305 -51.88 -37.95 60.55
C GLU A 305 -52.22 -37.13 61.81
N ALA A 306 -51.91 -35.83 61.81
CA ALA A 306 -52.28 -34.91 62.90
C ALA A 306 -53.82 -34.75 63.03
N GLU A 307 -54.53 -34.68 61.90
CA GLU A 307 -56.00 -34.61 61.85
C GLU A 307 -56.65 -35.85 62.49
N HIS A 308 -56.19 -37.05 62.13
CA HIS A 308 -56.71 -38.29 62.72
C HIS A 308 -56.42 -38.40 64.23
N ALA A 309 -55.25 -37.95 64.67
CA ALA A 309 -54.91 -37.91 66.09
C ALA A 309 -55.81 -36.93 66.87
N LEU A 310 -56.08 -35.75 66.29
CA LEU A 310 -56.95 -34.73 66.87
C LEU A 310 -58.39 -35.23 67.03
N HIS A 311 -58.93 -35.90 66.00
CA HIS A 311 -60.29 -36.45 66.02
C HIS A 311 -60.46 -37.48 67.14
N LYS A 312 -59.48 -38.41 67.26
CA LYS A 312 -59.51 -39.45 68.31
C LYS A 312 -59.41 -38.86 69.71
N ALA A 313 -58.60 -37.83 69.91
CA ALA A 313 -58.49 -37.14 71.19
C ALA A 313 -59.78 -36.40 71.57
N PHE A 314 -60.43 -35.76 70.60
CA PHE A 314 -61.69 -35.04 70.82
C PHE A 314 -62.86 -35.99 71.10
N ASP A 315 -62.94 -37.14 70.41
CA ASP A 315 -63.96 -38.16 70.65
C ASP A 315 -63.85 -38.77 72.06
N LEU A 316 -62.64 -39.07 72.52
CA LEU A 316 -62.40 -39.55 73.90
C LEU A 316 -62.80 -38.50 74.95
N LEU A 317 -62.52 -37.22 74.68
CA LEU A 317 -62.92 -36.11 75.54
C LEU A 317 -64.44 -35.95 75.59
N LYS A 318 -65.12 -36.08 74.45
CA LYS A 318 -66.59 -36.08 74.33
C LYS A 318 -67.23 -37.22 75.11
N GLU A 319 -66.68 -38.42 75.02
CA GLU A 319 -67.15 -39.59 75.76
C GLU A 319 -67.03 -39.38 77.28
N THR A 320 -65.87 -38.89 77.73
CA THR A 320 -65.60 -38.61 79.16
C THR A 320 -66.54 -37.53 79.70
N ILE A 321 -66.74 -36.43 78.97
CA ILE A 321 -67.64 -35.34 79.39
C ILE A 321 -69.09 -35.81 79.41
N ARG A 322 -69.53 -36.62 78.44
CA ARG A 322 -70.89 -37.21 78.44
C ARG A 322 -71.09 -38.21 79.58
N GLU A 323 -70.09 -38.99 79.94
CA GLU A 323 -70.14 -39.86 81.12
C GLU A 323 -70.25 -39.07 82.42
N GLN A 324 -69.46 -37.99 82.58
CA GLN A 324 -69.58 -37.10 83.75
C GLN A 324 -70.95 -36.44 83.83
N ILE A 325 -71.51 -36.00 82.70
CA ILE A 325 -72.89 -35.47 82.63
C ILE A 325 -73.91 -36.56 83.01
N LYS A 326 -73.72 -37.81 82.58
CA LYS A 326 -74.58 -38.94 82.97
C LYS A 326 -74.49 -39.27 84.47
N MET A 327 -73.31 -39.17 85.07
CA MET A 327 -73.11 -39.36 86.51
C MET A 327 -73.81 -38.26 87.32
N LEU A 328 -73.74 -37.02 86.86
CA LEU A 328 -74.49 -35.89 87.42
C LEU A 328 -76.01 -36.06 87.24
N GLU A 329 -76.49 -36.51 86.07
CA GLU A 329 -77.90 -36.86 85.84
C GLU A 329 -78.37 -38.07 86.67
N LYS A 330 -77.50 -39.03 87.00
CA LYS A 330 -77.82 -40.14 87.92
C LYS A 330 -78.00 -39.68 89.36
N THR A 331 -77.37 -38.57 89.74
CA THR A 331 -77.46 -37.97 91.09
C THR A 331 -78.77 -37.19 91.26
N ARG A 332 -79.33 -36.66 90.16
CA ARG A 332 -80.67 -36.04 90.06
C ARG A 332 -81.82 -36.92 90.59
N ASN A 333 -81.69 -38.24 90.50
CA ASN A 333 -82.72 -39.19 90.97
C ASN A 333 -82.67 -39.47 92.48
N LYS A 334 -81.72 -38.89 93.23
CA LYS A 334 -81.60 -39.04 94.69
C LYS A 334 -81.73 -37.73 95.48
N ARG A 335 -81.68 -36.56 94.81
CA ARG A 335 -81.92 -35.22 95.39
C ARG A 335 -82.22 -34.22 94.26
N GLU A 336 -83.08 -33.23 94.49
CA GLU A 336 -83.32 -32.13 93.53
C GLU A 336 -82.04 -31.27 93.38
N LEU A 337 -81.60 -31.07 92.12
CA LEU A 337 -80.45 -30.25 91.76
C LEU A 337 -80.76 -28.77 92.03
N THR A 338 -79.79 -27.99 92.48
CA THR A 338 -79.97 -26.53 92.63
C THR A 338 -80.00 -25.86 91.24
N GLU A 339 -80.67 -24.69 91.09
CA GLU A 339 -80.77 -23.99 89.78
C GLU A 339 -79.41 -23.73 89.11
N GLU A 340 -78.33 -23.64 89.90
CA GLU A 340 -76.98 -23.45 89.39
C GLU A 340 -76.41 -24.72 88.72
N GLU A 341 -76.72 -25.91 89.23
CA GLU A 341 -76.24 -27.19 88.69
C GLU A 341 -76.91 -27.53 87.34
N GLU A 342 -78.20 -27.21 87.18
CA GLU A 342 -78.91 -27.41 85.91
C GLU A 342 -78.42 -26.44 84.82
N LYS A 343 -78.07 -25.20 85.22
CA LYS A 343 -77.40 -24.24 84.32
C LYS A 343 -76.04 -24.75 83.88
N VAL A 344 -75.21 -25.28 84.78
CA VAL A 344 -73.88 -25.80 84.46
C VAL A 344 -73.94 -26.99 83.50
N ILE A 345 -74.88 -27.93 83.68
CA ILE A 345 -75.05 -29.07 82.76
C ILE A 345 -75.50 -28.59 81.37
N LYS A 346 -76.46 -27.66 81.32
CA LYS A 346 -76.95 -27.11 80.06
C LYS A 346 -75.86 -26.32 79.33
N GLN A 347 -75.03 -25.58 80.08
CA GLN A 347 -73.87 -24.86 79.57
C GLN A 347 -72.81 -25.83 79.03
N LEU A 348 -72.43 -26.87 79.78
CA LEU A 348 -71.45 -27.88 79.34
C LEU A 348 -71.89 -28.67 78.10
N LYS A 349 -73.19 -29.03 78.00
CA LYS A 349 -73.71 -29.66 76.77
C LYS A 349 -73.60 -28.70 75.58
N LYS A 350 -73.96 -27.43 75.77
CA LYS A 350 -73.90 -26.40 74.73
C LYS A 350 -72.45 -26.12 74.29
N ASP A 351 -71.54 -25.94 75.24
CA ASP A 351 -70.13 -25.63 74.96
C ASP A 351 -69.44 -26.80 74.26
N LEU A 352 -69.80 -28.05 74.58
CA LEU A 352 -69.31 -29.24 73.87
C LEU A 352 -69.82 -29.32 72.42
N ASP A 353 -71.11 -29.04 72.19
CA ASP A 353 -71.70 -29.00 70.85
C ASP A 353 -71.14 -27.83 70.01
N ASP A 354 -70.94 -26.66 70.62
CA ASP A 354 -70.33 -25.49 69.97
C ASP A 354 -68.85 -25.75 69.62
N ALA A 355 -68.10 -26.41 70.51
CA ALA A 355 -66.73 -26.85 70.24
C ALA A 355 -66.66 -27.89 69.11
N GLU A 356 -67.57 -28.86 69.07
CA GLU A 356 -67.67 -29.84 67.98
C GLU A 356 -67.92 -29.15 66.63
N LYS A 357 -68.84 -28.17 66.61
CA LYS A 357 -69.16 -27.42 65.40
C LYS A 357 -68.00 -26.55 64.93
N PHE A 358 -67.25 -25.94 65.85
CA PHE A 358 -66.08 -25.12 65.54
C PHE A 358 -64.93 -25.97 64.98
N VAL A 359 -64.57 -27.06 65.68
CA VAL A 359 -63.49 -27.96 65.25
C VAL A 359 -63.79 -28.58 63.87
N ARG A 360 -65.04 -29.00 63.64
CA ARG A 360 -65.43 -29.55 62.33
C ARG A 360 -65.31 -28.53 61.20
N LYS A 361 -65.68 -27.27 61.46
CA LYS A 361 -65.57 -26.19 60.47
C LYS A 361 -64.12 -25.86 60.15
N GLU A 362 -63.27 -25.74 61.16
CA GLU A 362 -61.86 -25.39 60.96
C GLU A 362 -61.10 -26.47 60.19
N ILE A 363 -61.46 -27.74 60.39
CA ILE A 363 -60.91 -28.87 59.63
C ILE A 363 -61.37 -28.83 58.16
N GLU A 364 -62.66 -28.54 57.88
CA GLU A 364 -63.17 -28.39 56.52
C GLU A 364 -62.48 -27.23 55.76
N ASP A 365 -62.18 -26.13 56.46
CA ASP A 365 -61.49 -24.97 55.86
C ASP A 365 -60.01 -25.29 55.55
N ILE A 366 -59.31 -26.02 56.43
CA ILE A 366 -57.93 -26.50 56.16
C ILE A 366 -57.91 -27.48 54.97
N GLU A 367 -58.89 -28.38 54.85
CA GLU A 367 -58.95 -29.33 53.72
C GLU A 367 -59.18 -28.61 52.37
N ARG A 368 -59.91 -27.48 52.39
CA ARG A 368 -60.11 -26.63 51.21
C ARG A 368 -58.87 -25.84 50.81
N GLU A 369 -58.11 -25.30 51.76
CA GLU A 369 -56.87 -24.56 51.47
C GLU A 369 -55.70 -25.49 51.07
N ALA A 370 -55.74 -26.77 51.44
CA ALA A 370 -54.73 -27.77 51.10
C ALA A 370 -54.94 -28.49 49.74
N LYS A 371 -55.93 -28.06 48.94
CA LYS A 371 -56.13 -28.48 47.53
C LYS A 371 -55.44 -27.51 46.58
#